data_AF-A0A835WZI9-F1
#
_entry.id   AF-A0A835WZI9-F1
#
_cell.length_a   1.000
_cell.length_b   1.000
_cell.length_c   1.000
_cell.angle_alpha   90.00
_cell.angle_beta   90.00
_cell.angle_gamma   90.00
#
_symmetry.space_group_name_H-M   'P 1'
#
loop_
_entity.id
_entity.type
_entity.pdbx_description
1 polymer ?
#
loop_
_entity_poly.entity_id
_entity_poly.type
_entity_poly.pdbx_seq_one_letter_code
_entity_poly.pdbx_strand_id
1 'polypeptide(L)'
;MAKGVKQTHVKGSKVDMSFLADLAKNCGANEVLVNQIKKANSARHVQEIIQGNELHEFFKKICSKVYDHMKEQSENKVVLEVVLFDFDGSVLSRYPEK
;
A
#
# COMPACT_ATOMS: atom_id res chain seq x y z
N MET A 1 -6.76 -6.22 2.23
CA MET A 1 -5.45 -6.91 2.32
C MET A 1 -4.74 -6.83 0.98
N ALA A 2 -3.55 -6.23 0.86
CA ALA A 2 -2.88 -6.04 -0.45
C ALA A 2 -2.17 -7.31 -0.99
N LYS A 3 -1.86 -8.26 -0.11
CA LYS A 3 -1.23 -9.57 -0.40
C LYS A 3 -2.11 -10.74 0.09
N GLY A 4 -3.37 -10.50 0.44
CA GLY A 4 -4.31 -11.56 0.82
C GLY A 4 -4.10 -12.25 2.18
N VAL A 5 -3.19 -11.79 3.04
CA VAL A 5 -2.98 -12.43 4.35
C VAL A 5 -4.09 -12.07 5.33
N LYS A 6 -4.94 -13.05 5.68
CA LYS A 6 -5.97 -12.93 6.72
C LYS A 6 -5.34 -13.11 8.11
N GLN A 7 -4.75 -12.09 8.73
CA GLN A 7 -4.33 -12.19 10.15
C GLN A 7 -4.55 -10.91 10.95
N THR A 8 -5.03 -11.09 12.19
CA THR A 8 -5.28 -10.06 13.22
C THR A 8 -4.24 -10.07 14.35
N HIS A 9 -3.16 -10.87 14.25
CA HIS A 9 -2.11 -10.98 15.26
C HIS A 9 -0.71 -10.83 14.64
N VAL A 10 0.07 -9.87 15.16
CA VAL A 10 1.26 -9.22 14.55
C VAL A 10 2.55 -10.07 14.45
N LYS A 11 2.50 -11.40 14.59
CA LYS A 11 3.71 -12.25 14.53
C LYS A 11 4.05 -12.85 13.16
N GLY A 12 3.11 -12.90 12.20
CA GLY A 12 3.26 -13.75 11.00
C GLY A 12 3.41 -13.06 9.65
N SER A 13 2.90 -11.84 9.46
CA SER A 13 2.93 -11.18 8.15
C SER A 13 4.08 -10.17 8.10
N LYS A 14 5.27 -10.63 7.69
CA LYS A 14 6.38 -9.72 7.40
C LYS A 14 5.97 -8.82 6.25
N VAL A 15 6.07 -7.50 6.46
CA VAL A 15 5.92 -6.51 5.40
C VAL A 15 6.97 -6.80 4.33
N ASP A 16 6.53 -6.94 3.10
CA ASP A 16 7.37 -7.28 1.97
C ASP A 16 7.97 -6.00 1.37
N MET A 17 9.18 -5.63 1.81
CA MET A 17 9.84 -4.39 1.37
C MET A 17 10.17 -4.42 -0.13
N SER A 18 10.46 -5.60 -0.69
CA SER A 18 10.68 -5.76 -2.13
C SER A 18 9.43 -5.45 -2.92
N PHE A 19 8.27 -5.92 -2.46
CA PHE A 19 6.98 -5.57 -3.06
C PHE A 19 6.69 -4.07 -2.97
N LEU A 20 6.93 -3.43 -1.82
CA LEU A 20 6.71 -1.99 -1.68
C LEU A 20 7.67 -1.17 -2.54
N ALA A 21 8.94 -1.59 -2.64
CA ALA A 21 9.94 -0.95 -3.48
C ALA A 21 9.58 -1.06 -4.98
N ASP A 22 9.09 -2.22 -5.41
CA ASP A 22 8.61 -2.40 -6.78
C ASP A 22 7.38 -1.53 -7.06
N LEU A 23 6.42 -1.49 -6.13
CA LEU A 23 5.25 -0.63 -6.27
C LEU A 23 5.63 0.85 -6.39
N ALA A 24 6.57 1.31 -5.56
CA ALA A 24 7.08 2.68 -5.63
C ALA A 24 7.78 2.97 -6.96
N LYS A 25 8.58 2.02 -7.47
CA LYS A 25 9.21 2.13 -8.79
C LYS A 25 8.17 2.30 -9.90
N ASN A 26 7.08 1.52 -9.85
CA ASN A 26 5.98 1.64 -10.81
C ASN A 26 5.23 2.98 -10.71
N CYS A 27 5.36 3.69 -9.59
CA CYS A 27 4.77 5.03 -9.39
C CYS A 27 5.74 6.17 -9.73
N GLY A 28 6.93 5.87 -10.27
CA GLY A 28 7.92 6.88 -10.66
C GLY A 28 9.04 7.13 -9.65
N ALA A 29 9.16 6.30 -8.60
CA ALA A 29 10.30 6.39 -7.68
C ALA A 29 11.63 6.16 -8.40
N ASN A 30 12.60 7.04 -8.17
CA ASN A 30 13.97 6.88 -8.64
C ASN A 30 14.70 5.74 -7.90
N GLU A 31 15.88 5.34 -8.40
CA GLU A 31 16.63 4.22 -7.83
C GLU A 31 17.10 4.46 -6.38
N VAL A 32 17.32 5.73 -6.01
CA VAL A 32 17.69 6.12 -4.64
C VAL A 32 16.53 5.82 -3.69
N LEU A 33 15.33 6.28 -4.05
CA LEU A 33 14.11 6.10 -3.28
C LEU A 33 13.73 4.62 -3.17
N VAL A 34 13.82 3.88 -4.28
CA VAL A 34 13.59 2.42 -4.31
C VAL A 34 14.56 1.70 -3.35
N ASN A 35 15.84 2.08 -3.32
CA ASN A 35 16.81 1.49 -2.40
C ASN A 35 16.55 1.87 -0.94
N GLN A 36 16.07 3.07 -0.66
CA GLN A 36 15.64 3.46 0.69
C GLN A 36 14.47 2.59 1.18
N ILE A 37 13.48 2.37 0.32
CA ILE A 37 12.31 1.52 0.64
C ILE A 37 12.74 0.07 0.88
N LYS A 38 13.66 -0.49 0.07
CA LYS A 38 14.20 -1.85 0.29
C LYS A 38 14.91 -2.01 1.63
N LYS A 39 15.56 -0.94 2.12
CA LYS A 39 16.26 -0.90 3.41
C LYS A 39 15.36 -0.50 4.58
N ALA A 40 14.07 -0.21 4.33
CA ALA A 40 13.15 0.17 5.37
C ALA A 40 12.86 -1.00 6.32
N ASN A 41 12.59 -0.67 7.59
CA ASN A 41 12.38 -1.66 8.66
C ASN A 41 10.90 -2.01 8.86
N SER A 42 10.00 -1.09 8.49
CA SER A 42 8.55 -1.24 8.69
C SER A 42 7.78 -0.57 7.56
N ALA A 43 6.51 -0.95 7.39
CA ALA A 43 5.61 -0.26 6.47
C ALA A 43 5.46 1.24 6.81
N ARG A 44 5.55 1.60 8.11
CA ARG A 44 5.54 2.99 8.55
C ARG A 44 6.75 3.75 8.04
N HIS A 45 7.95 3.16 8.14
CA HIS A 45 9.15 3.78 7.59
C HIS A 45 9.04 3.99 6.07
N VAL A 46 8.47 3.02 5.33
CA VAL A 46 8.18 3.20 3.90
C VAL A 46 7.20 4.35 3.65
N GLN A 47 6.15 4.43 4.45
CA GLN A 47 5.18 5.51 4.34
C GLN A 47 5.80 6.88 4.55
N GLU A 48 6.65 7.05 5.57
CA GLU A 48 7.37 8.29 5.85
C GLU A 48 8.29 8.67 4.68
N ILE A 49 9.01 7.69 4.12
CA ILE A 49 9.84 7.87 2.92
C ILE A 49 8.99 8.37 1.73
N ILE A 50 7.83 7.75 1.48
CA ILE A 50 6.95 8.09 0.37
C ILE A 50 6.33 9.49 0.54
N GLN A 51 5.86 9.83 1.75
CA GLN A 51 5.30 11.14 2.05
C GLN A 51 6.35 12.25 1.93
N GLY A 52 7.58 12.01 2.40
CA GLY A 52 8.67 12.98 2.27
C GLY A 52 9.14 13.22 0.83
N ASN A 53 8.77 12.35 -0.11
CA ASN A 53 9.06 12.50 -1.55
C ASN A 53 7.80 12.80 -2.38
N GLU A 54 6.68 13.15 -1.73
CA GLU A 54 5.41 13.55 -2.37
C GLU A 54 4.86 12.52 -3.39
N LEU A 55 5.21 11.24 -3.24
CA LEU A 55 4.87 10.18 -4.18
C LEU A 55 3.46 9.61 -3.90
N HIS A 56 2.44 10.46 -3.93
CA HIS A 56 1.06 10.11 -3.56
C HIS A 56 0.43 9.02 -4.44
N GLU A 57 0.87 8.89 -5.71
CA GLU A 57 0.50 7.81 -6.64
C GLU A 57 0.71 6.41 -6.02
N PHE A 58 1.70 6.26 -5.14
CA PHE A 58 1.96 5.03 -4.41
C PHE A 58 0.74 4.58 -3.59
N PHE A 59 0.11 5.50 -2.86
CA PHE A 59 -1.05 5.19 -2.02
C PHE A 59 -2.27 4.79 -2.87
N LYS A 60 -2.47 5.46 -4.01
CA LYS A 60 -3.50 5.08 -4.98
C LYS A 60 -3.27 3.68 -5.52
N LYS A 61 -2.03 3.35 -5.89
CA LYS A 61 -1.68 2.02 -6.41
C LYS A 61 -1.88 0.91 -5.38
N ILE A 62 -1.56 1.18 -4.11
CA ILE A 62 -1.88 0.24 -3.01
C ILE A 62 -3.38 0.00 -2.92
N CYS A 63 -4.19 1.07 -2.86
CA CYS A 63 -5.64 0.97 -2.74
C CYS A 63 -6.27 0.19 -3.90
N SER A 64 -5.86 0.48 -5.14
CA SER A 64 -6.30 -0.27 -6.33
C SER A 64 -5.95 -1.75 -6.20
N LYS A 65 -4.71 -2.10 -5.86
CA LYS A 65 -4.30 -3.50 -5.77
C LYS A 65 -5.02 -4.27 -4.66
N VAL A 66 -5.35 -3.60 -3.56
CA VAL A 66 -6.23 -4.17 -2.51
C VAL A 66 -7.63 -4.39 -3.05
N TYR A 67 -8.18 -3.41 -3.76
CA TYR A 67 -9.52 -3.48 -4.33
C TYR A 67 -9.62 -4.63 -5.34
N ASP A 68 -8.70 -4.72 -6.30
CA ASP A 68 -8.65 -5.80 -7.29
C ASP A 68 -8.61 -7.17 -6.61
N HIS A 69 -7.71 -7.33 -5.63
CA HIS A 69 -7.59 -8.58 -4.89
C HIS A 69 -8.88 -8.93 -4.12
N MET A 70 -9.54 -7.95 -3.50
CA MET A 70 -10.80 -8.18 -2.78
C MET A 70 -11.98 -8.44 -3.72
N LYS A 71 -11.99 -7.79 -4.88
CA LYS A 71 -13.00 -7.94 -5.93
C LYS A 71 -12.94 -9.34 -6.55
N GLU A 72 -11.75 -9.83 -6.87
CA GLU A 72 -11.52 -11.21 -7.34
C GLU A 72 -12.03 -12.24 -6.31
N GLN A 73 -11.74 -12.03 -5.02
CA GLN A 73 -12.18 -12.92 -3.95
C GLN A 73 -13.69 -12.89 -3.69
N SER A 74 -14.37 -11.80 -4.07
CA SER A 74 -15.80 -11.60 -3.81
C SER A 74 -16.69 -11.94 -5.01
N GLU A 75 -16.13 -12.50 -6.09
CA GLU A 75 -16.83 -12.78 -7.36
C GLU A 75 -17.64 -11.58 -7.89
N ASN A 76 -17.19 -10.35 -7.65
CA ASN A 76 -17.93 -9.11 -7.97
C ASN A 76 -19.32 -8.94 -7.32
N LYS A 77 -19.66 -9.73 -6.31
CA LYS A 77 -21.00 -9.71 -5.68
C LYS A 77 -21.17 -8.63 -4.62
N VAL A 78 -20.13 -7.85 -4.34
CA VAL A 78 -20.09 -6.87 -3.24
C VAL A 78 -19.57 -5.54 -3.76
N VAL A 79 -20.24 -4.44 -3.39
CA VAL A 79 -19.74 -3.08 -3.59
C VAL A 79 -18.64 -2.83 -2.56
N LEU A 80 -17.43 -2.54 -3.03
CA LEU A 80 -16.25 -2.37 -2.18
C LEU A 80 -15.74 -0.94 -2.27
N GLU A 81 -15.24 -0.42 -1.15
CA GLU A 81 -14.46 0.82 -1.09
C GLU A 81 -13.25 0.54 -0.21
N VAL A 82 -12.07 0.92 -0.69
CA VAL A 82 -10.81 0.77 0.03
C VAL A 82 -10.33 2.15 0.42
N VAL A 83 -10.28 2.40 1.72
CA VAL A 83 -9.76 3.65 2.31
C VAL A 83 -8.44 3.34 3.01
N LEU A 84 -7.39 4.06 2.62
CA LEU A 84 -6.12 4.08 3.33
C LEU A 84 -6.01 5.37 4.12
N PHE A 85 -5.72 5.26 5.42
CA PHE A 85 -5.62 6.39 6.34
C PHE A 85 -4.40 6.23 7.26
N ASP A 86 -3.91 7.37 7.76
CA ASP A 86 -2.83 7.47 8.74
C ASP A 86 -3.34 7.24 10.17
N PHE A 87 -2.42 7.11 11.13
CA PHE A 87 -2.76 6.98 12.55
C PHE A 87 -3.50 8.19 13.12
N ASP A 88 -3.29 9.40 12.58
CA ASP A 88 -4.04 10.59 12.99
C ASP A 88 -5.48 10.62 12.43
N GLY A 89 -5.83 9.68 11.54
CA GLY A 89 -7.12 9.64 10.86
C GLY A 89 -7.12 10.34 9.50
N SER A 90 -6.03 11.00 9.11
CA SER A 90 -5.87 11.59 7.78
C SER A 90 -5.99 10.55 6.68
N VAL A 91 -6.86 10.80 5.70
CA VAL A 91 -7.05 9.92 4.54
C VAL A 91 -5.89 10.12 3.57
N LEU A 92 -5.15 9.06 3.30
CA LEU A 92 -4.04 9.05 2.34
C LEU A 92 -4.52 8.75 0.92
N SER A 93 -5.50 7.87 0.78
CA SER A 93 -6.06 7.47 -0.52
C SER A 93 -7.39 6.73 -0.36
N ARG A 94 -8.24 6.79 -1.39
CA ARG A 94 -9.48 6.01 -1.51
C ARG A 94 -9.61 5.41 -2.90
N TYR A 95 -10.19 4.22 -3.01
CA TYR A 95 -10.49 3.58 -4.28
C TYR A 95 -11.74 2.70 -4.20
N PRO A 96 -12.66 2.74 -5.19
CA PRO A 96 -12.69 3.67 -6.32
C PRO A 96 -12.94 5.11 -5.84
N GLU A 97 -12.34 6.10 -6.53
CA GLU A 97 -12.62 7.52 -6.27
C GLU A 97 -14.09 7.80 -6.64
N LYS A 98 -14.84 8.46 -5.73
CA LYS A 98 -16.24 8.86 -5.95
C LYS A 98 -16.34 10.13 -6.76
#